data_AF-A0A511J5E3-F1
#
_entry.id   AF-A0A511J5E3-F1
#
_cell.length_a   1.000
_cell.length_b   1.000
_cell.length_c   1.000
_cell.angle_alpha   90.00
_cell.angle_beta   90.00
_cell.angle_gamma   90.00
#
_symmetry.space_group_name_H-M   'P 1'
#
loop_
_entity.id
_entity.type
_entity.pdbx_description
1 polymer ?
#
loop_
_entity_poly.entity_id
_entity_poly.type
_entity_poly.pdbx_seq_one_letter_code
_entity_poly.pdbx_strand_id
1 'polypeptide(L)' 'MTVRLFDGSTWANLGNGQFINRETKKELPDYKIYPQIKTAVSSGGMIFAKRMNAKQYLQYVERPTKVKTW' A
#
# COMPACT_ATOMS: atom_id res chain seq x y z
N MET A 1 -7.59 2.04 -4.47
CA MET A 1 -6.40 1.20 -4.16
C MET A 1 -5.98 1.45 -2.73
N THR A 2 -5.54 0.42 -2.00
CA THR A 2 -4.92 0.59 -0.67
C THR A 2 -3.48 0.09 -0.68
N VAL A 3 -2.68 0.61 0.24
CA VAL A 3 -1.29 0.20 0.46
C VAL A 3 -1.08 -0.06 1.94
N ARG A 4 -0.24 -1.03 2.26
CA ARG A 4 0.24 -1.27 3.62
C ARG A 4 1.68 -0.86 3.73
N LEU A 5 2.01 -0.05 4.73
CA LEU A 5 3.39 0.39 4.96
C LEU A 5 4.15 -0.62 5.84
N PHE A 6 5.46 -0.42 5.97
CA PHE A 6 6.31 -1.28 6.83
C PHE A 6 5.93 -1.24 8.30
N ASP A 7 5.39 -0.12 8.79
CA ASP A 7 4.86 0.04 10.15
C ASP A 7 3.52 -0.68 10.37
N GLY A 8 2.96 -1.32 9.33
CA GLY A 8 1.69 -2.03 9.37
C GLY A 8 0.45 -1.16 9.10
N SER A 9 0.61 0.16 9.03
CA SER A 9 -0.49 1.10 8.76
C SER A 9 -1.05 0.90 7.35
N THR A 10 -2.34 1.16 7.20
CA THR A 10 -3.06 1.02 5.92
C THR A 10 -3.51 2.38 5.41
N TRP A 11 -3.19 2.67 4.16
CA TRP A 11 -3.49 3.94 3.50
C TRP A 11 -4.27 3.71 2.21
N ALA A 12 -5.27 4.54 1.94
CA ALA A 12 -6.04 4.52 0.71
C ALA A 12 -5.58 5.65 -0.21
N ASN A 13 -5.35 5.35 -1.48
CA ASN A 13 -5.07 6.36 -2.50
C ASN A 13 -6.38 7.10 -2.84
N LEU A 14 -6.35 8.44 -2.83
CA LEU A 14 -7.51 9.31 -3.07
C LEU A 14 -7.68 9.72 -4.56
N GLY A 15 -6.75 9.35 -5.44
CA GLY A 15 -6.79 9.68 -6.87
C GLY A 15 -6.31 11.09 -7.21
N ASN A 16 -5.90 11.89 -6.22
CA ASN A 16 -5.47 13.28 -6.37
C ASN A 16 -4.02 13.52 -5.91
N GLY A 17 -3.17 12.49 -5.96
CA GLY A 17 -1.79 12.54 -5.45
C GLY A 17 -1.68 12.46 -3.92
N GLN A 18 -2.79 12.30 -3.21
CA GLN A 18 -2.81 12.09 -1.76
C GLN A 18 -3.23 10.67 -1.38
N PHE A 19 -2.83 10.29 -0.17
CA PHE A 19 -3.27 9.10 0.52
C PHE A 19 -3.84 9.47 1.88
N ILE A 20 -4.88 8.77 2.29
CA ILE A 20 -5.49 8.90 3.62
C ILE A 20 -5.23 7.66 4.46
N ASN A 21 -4.77 7.85 5.69
CA ASN A 21 -4.63 6.77 6.66
C ASN A 21 -6.02 6.27 7.07
N ARG A 22 -6.23 4.95 7.00
CA ARG A 22 -7.56 4.36 7.24
C ARG A 22 -8.07 4.59 8.66
N GLU A 23 -7.17 4.57 9.66
CA GLU A 23 -7.50 4.67 11.08
C GLU A 23 -7.52 6.14 11.53
N THR A 24 -6.43 6.87 11.33
CA THR A 24 -6.27 8.24 11.85
C THR A 24 -6.89 9.33 10.97
N LYS A 25 -7.32 8.98 9.74
CA LYS A 25 -7.81 9.92 8.72
C LYS A 25 -6.82 11.00 8.29
N LYS A 26 -5.55 10.90 8.73
CA LYS A 26 -4.49 11.80 8.29
C LYS A 26 -4.23 11.64 6.80
N GLU A 27 -4.14 12.75 6.09
CA GLU A 27 -3.74 12.78 4.68
C GLU A 27 -2.24 13.06 4.55
N LEU A 28 -1.59 12.38 3.60
CA LEU A 28 -0.21 12.63 3.20
C LEU A 28 -0.07 12.53 1.69
N PRO A 29 0.83 13.33 1.07
CA PRO A 29 1.12 13.22 -0.34
C PRO A 29 1.85 11.91 -0.67
N ASP A 30 1.68 11.45 -1.90
CA ASP A 30 2.21 10.20 -2.44
C ASP A 30 3.73 10.03 -2.26
N TYR A 31 4.52 11.07 -2.48
CA TYR A 31 5.99 11.02 -2.35
C TYR A 31 6.46 10.72 -0.91
N LYS A 32 5.64 11.00 0.11
CA LYS A 32 5.94 10.61 1.51
C LYS A 32 5.54 9.16 1.81
N ILE A 33 4.55 8.65 1.10
CA ILE A 33 3.98 7.32 1.32
C ILE A 33 4.74 6.27 0.52
N TYR A 34 5.06 6.54 -0.74
CA TYR A 34 5.66 5.58 -1.67
C TYR A 34 6.95 4.91 -1.13
N PRO A 35 7.90 5.63 -0.52
CA PRO A 35 9.11 5.03 0.07
C PRO A 35 8.85 4.09 1.25
N GLN A 36 7.64 4.10 1.82
CA GLN A 36 7.25 3.31 2.99
C GLN A 36 6.32 2.13 2.64
N ILE A 37 5.82 2.05 1.41
CA ILE A 37 4.92 0.97 0.97
C ILE A 37 5.64 -0.38 1.08
N LYS A 38 5.03 -1.35 1.78
CA LYS A 38 5.45 -2.76 1.79
C LYS A 38 4.65 -3.59 0.79
N THR A 39 3.33 -3.36 0.73
CA THR A 39 2.41 -4.06 -0.18
C THR A 39 1.39 -3.12 -0.77
N ALA A 40 1.08 -3.27 -2.06
CA ALA A 40 -0.04 -2.60 -2.73
C ALA A 40 -1.17 -3.59 -3.01
N VAL A 41 -2.40 -3.15 -2.75
CA VAL A 41 -3.61 -3.96 -2.80
C VAL A 41 -4.64 -3.30 -3.71
N SER A 42 -5.09 -4.04 -4.71
CA SER A 42 -6.14 -3.58 -5.64
C SER A 42 -7.51 -3.63 -4.98
N SER A 43 -8.52 -3.13 -5.70
CA SER A 43 -9.92 -3.45 -5.39
C SER A 43 -10.11 -4.98 -5.31
N GLY A 44 -10.99 -5.44 -4.42
CA GLY A 44 -11.20 -6.86 -4.15
C GLY A 44 -10.16 -7.54 -3.25
N GLY A 45 -9.20 -6.76 -2.69
CA GLY A 45 -8.25 -7.27 -1.71
C GLY A 45 -7.13 -8.13 -2.31
N MET A 46 -6.76 -7.92 -3.58
CA MET A 46 -5.64 -8.65 -4.20
C MET A 46 -4.33 -7.87 -4.04
N ILE A 47 -3.33 -8.52 -3.44
CA ILE A 47 -1.96 -8.01 -3.41
C ILE A 47 -1.38 -8.18 -4.80
N PHE A 48 -1.10 -7.08 -5.49
CA PHE A 48 -0.56 -7.10 -6.86
C PHE A 48 0.90 -6.60 -6.93
N ALA A 49 1.39 -5.95 -5.88
CA ALA A 49 2.79 -5.58 -5.77
C ALA A 49 3.28 -5.63 -4.31
N LYS A 50 4.56 -5.98 -4.13
CA LYS A 50 5.21 -6.03 -2.82
C LYS A 50 6.71 -5.74 -2.92
N ARG A 51 7.32 -5.39 -1.80
CA ARG A 51 8.77 -5.41 -1.60
C ARG A 51 9.12 -5.85 -0.19
N MET A 52 10.31 -6.42 0.00
CA MET A 52 10.69 -7.03 1.27
C MET A 52 11.28 -6.02 2.26
N ASN A 53 11.90 -4.95 1.76
CA ASN A 53 12.46 -3.86 2.56
C ASN A 53 12.36 -2.52 1.82
N ALA A 54 12.53 -1.41 2.53
CA ALA A 54 12.37 -0.06 1.99
C ALA A 54 13.41 0.34 0.93
N LYS A 55 14.54 -0.36 0.85
CA LYS A 55 15.61 -0.09 -0.13
C LYS A 55 15.33 -0.71 -1.50
N GLN A 56 14.41 -1.65 -1.59
CA GLN A 56 14.01 -2.29 -2.84
C GLN A 56 12.94 -1.47 -3.56
N TYR A 57 12.91 -1.61 -4.89
CA TYR A 57 11.77 -1.17 -5.69
C TYR A 57 10.53 -1.99 -5.35
N LEU A 58 9.37 -1.33 -5.40
CA LEU A 58 8.10 -2.04 -5.33
C LEU A 58 7.90 -2.83 -6.63
N GLN A 59 7.75 -4.14 -6.54
CA GLN A 59 7.67 -5.02 -7.71
C GLN A 59 6.30 -5.69 -7.79
N TYR A 60 5.83 -5.90 -9.01
CA TYR A 60 4.65 -6.73 -9.25
C TYR A 60 4.87 -8.14 -8.74
N VAL A 61 3.84 -8.74 -8.16
CA VAL A 61 3.86 -10.17 -7.85
C VAL A 61 3.42 -10.95 -9.08
N GLU A 62 4.15 -12.01 -9.41
CA GLU A 62 3.83 -12.88 -10.55
C GLU A 62 2.44 -13.53 -10.42
N ARG A 63 2.05 -13.87 -9.19
CA ARG A 63 0.73 -14.44 -8.87
C ARG A 63 0.04 -13.59 -7.79
N PRO A 64 -0.82 -12.64 -8.18
CA PRO A 64 -1.59 -11.83 -7.23
C PRO A 64 -2.38 -12.71 -6.26
N THR A 65 -2.26 -12.42 -4.97
CA THR A 65 -2.86 -13.24 -3.90
C THR A 65 -3.86 -12.43 -3.12
N LYS A 66 -4.99 -13.02 -2.72
CA LYS A 66 -5.95 -12.35 -1.83
C LYS A 66 -5.32 -12.11 -0.45
N VAL A 67 -5.56 -10.94 0.12
CA VAL A 67 -5.29 -10.67 1.53
C VAL A 67 -6.08 -11.70 2.34
N LYS A 68 -5.40 -12.44 3.22
CA LYS A 68 -6.06 -13.34 4.16
C LYS A 68 -6.87 -12.48 5.13
N THR A 69 -8.20 -12.55 5.04
CA THR A 69 -9.10 -12.13 6.11
C THR A 69 -8.97 -13.14 7.24
N TRP A 70 -8.66 -12.65 8.43
CA TRP A 70 -8.76 -13.42 9.67
C TRP A 70 -10.22 -13.53 10.08
#